data_AF-A0A6N7QPI2-F1
#
_entry.id   AF-A0A6N7QPI2-F1
#
_cell.length_a   1.000
_cell.length_b   1.000
_cell.length_c   1.000
_cell.angle_alpha   90.00
_cell.angle_beta   90.00
_cell.angle_gamma   90.00
#
_symmetry.space_group_name_H-M   'P 1'
#
loop_
_entity.id
_entity.type
_entity.pdbx_description
1 polymer ?
#
loop_
_entity_poly.entity_id
_entity_poly.type
_entity_poly.pdbx_seq_one_letter_code
_entity_poly.pdbx_strand_id
1 'polypeptide(L)'
;MNERSAAVERNTLETRIKIHLQLDGTGNGSRQTGVGFFDHMLDQIARHGQFDIDIEAIGDRHIDDHHTVEDVGIVLGQAFAKALGDRRGITRYGHALCPLDEALSRVVVDLSGRPGLYFRAKFPAERIGQFDTELVREFWQGFVNHAGVTLHVDALAGDNAHHMVESLFKAAGRALRMAVASDAALNGAMPSTKGTL
;
A
#
# COMPACT_ATOMS: atom_id res chain seq x y z
N MET A 1 20.48 7.61 -12.61
CA MET A 1 19.83 7.47 -11.29
C MET A 1 19.76 6.00 -11.00
N ASN A 2 20.15 5.57 -9.79
CA ASN A 2 19.94 4.18 -9.38
C ASN A 2 18.44 3.88 -9.40
N GLU A 3 18.09 2.69 -9.84
CA GLU A 3 16.71 2.23 -9.90
C GLU A 3 16.12 2.18 -8.48
N ARG A 4 14.95 2.80 -8.26
CA ARG A 4 14.25 2.77 -6.97
C ARG A 4 13.48 1.48 -6.84
N SER A 5 14.21 0.40 -6.57
CA SER A 5 13.68 -0.94 -6.44
C SER A 5 14.19 -1.66 -5.20
N ALA A 6 13.45 -2.67 -4.75
CA ALA A 6 13.85 -3.55 -3.65
C ALA A 6 13.21 -4.92 -3.78
N ALA A 7 13.96 -5.96 -3.39
CA ALA A 7 13.46 -7.30 -3.14
C ALA A 7 13.51 -7.61 -1.65
N VAL A 8 12.45 -8.20 -1.12
CA VAL A 8 12.34 -8.63 0.27
C VAL A 8 11.71 -10.01 0.33
N GLU A 9 12.32 -10.88 1.12
CA GLU A 9 11.81 -12.21 1.42
C GLU A 9 11.65 -12.36 2.93
N ARG A 10 10.53 -12.93 3.37
CA ARG A 10 10.22 -13.20 4.77
C ARG A 10 9.54 -14.56 4.87
N ASN A 11 10.08 -15.42 5.72
CA ASN A 11 9.57 -16.77 5.95
C ASN A 11 9.34 -16.96 7.46
N THR A 12 8.14 -17.39 7.82
CA THR A 12 7.74 -17.79 9.18
C THR A 12 7.22 -19.22 9.16
N LEU A 13 6.67 -19.69 10.28
CA LEU A 13 5.96 -20.98 10.33
C LEU A 13 4.56 -20.90 9.68
N GLU A 14 4.02 -19.70 9.51
CA GLU A 14 2.66 -19.43 8.99
C GLU A 14 2.72 -19.07 7.49
N THR A 15 3.71 -18.26 7.09
CA THR A 15 3.80 -17.71 5.73
C THR A 15 5.20 -17.77 5.14
N ARG A 16 5.27 -17.82 3.81
CA ARG A 16 6.49 -17.64 3.00
C ARG A 16 6.19 -16.63 1.92
N ILE A 17 6.85 -15.48 1.97
CA ILE A 17 6.52 -14.33 1.13
C ILE A 17 7.78 -13.75 0.50
N LYS A 18 7.71 -13.49 -0.80
CA LYS A 18 8.72 -12.79 -1.58
C LYS A 18 8.06 -11.67 -2.37
N ILE A 19 8.58 -10.45 -2.22
CA ILE A 19 8.11 -9.27 -2.95
C ILE A 19 9.29 -8.58 -3.62
N HIS A 20 9.13 -8.27 -4.91
CA HIS A 20 9.95 -7.31 -5.63
C HIS A 20 9.11 -6.08 -5.99
N LEU A 21 9.63 -4.90 -5.72
CA LEU A 21 8.94 -3.63 -5.94
C LEU A 21 9.86 -2.66 -6.67
N GLN A 22 9.32 -1.97 -7.68
CA GLN A 22 9.95 -0.83 -8.34
C GLN A 22 9.00 0.38 -8.33
N LEU A 23 9.45 1.49 -7.73
CA LEU A 23 8.65 2.70 -7.54
C LEU A 23 8.47 3.50 -8.84
N ASP A 24 9.44 3.43 -9.74
CA ASP A 24 9.42 4.09 -11.06
C ASP A 24 9.02 3.10 -12.16
N GLY A 25 7.89 2.43 -11.96
CA GLY A 25 7.41 1.38 -12.85
C GLY A 25 6.37 1.86 -13.86
N THR A 26 5.60 0.90 -14.34
CA THR A 26 4.52 1.07 -15.32
C THR A 26 3.18 0.52 -14.85
N GLY A 27 3.15 -0.13 -13.68
CA GLY A 27 1.98 -0.79 -13.11
C GLY A 27 1.89 -2.28 -13.45
N ASN A 28 3.01 -2.90 -13.79
CA ASN A 28 3.14 -4.30 -14.18
C ASN A 28 3.56 -5.19 -13.00
N GLY A 29 3.74 -6.48 -13.26
CA GLY A 29 4.19 -7.49 -12.28
C GLY A 29 3.12 -8.57 -12.05
N SER A 30 3.33 -9.42 -11.06
CA SER A 30 2.48 -10.57 -10.71
C SER A 30 2.03 -10.51 -9.25
N ARG A 31 0.77 -10.87 -8.96
CA ARG A 31 0.23 -10.88 -7.59
C ARG A 31 -0.38 -12.25 -7.32
N GLN A 32 0.35 -13.04 -6.55
CA GLN A 32 -0.03 -14.42 -6.22
C GLN A 32 -0.01 -14.60 -4.71
N THR A 33 -1.00 -14.02 -4.02
CA THR A 33 -1.20 -14.22 -2.57
C THR A 33 -2.03 -15.45 -2.26
N GLY A 34 -2.73 -15.97 -3.28
CA GLY A 34 -3.76 -16.99 -3.13
C GLY A 34 -5.13 -16.40 -2.77
N VAL A 35 -5.20 -15.15 -2.30
CA VAL A 35 -6.43 -14.48 -1.89
C VAL A 35 -6.93 -13.60 -3.04
N GLY A 36 -7.81 -14.15 -3.88
CA GLY A 36 -8.13 -13.51 -5.18
C GLY A 36 -8.67 -12.08 -5.12
N PHE A 37 -9.48 -11.73 -4.11
CA PHE A 37 -9.93 -10.33 -3.95
C PHE A 37 -8.79 -9.41 -3.51
N PHE A 38 -7.88 -9.90 -2.67
CA PHE A 38 -6.72 -9.14 -2.23
C PHE A 38 -5.69 -8.97 -3.35
N ASP A 39 -5.47 -10.00 -4.18
CA ASP A 39 -4.70 -9.89 -5.42
C ASP A 39 -5.26 -8.75 -6.28
N HIS A 40 -6.58 -8.73 -6.53
CA HIS A 40 -7.25 -7.63 -7.24
C HIS A 40 -7.05 -6.25 -6.59
N MET A 41 -6.96 -6.17 -5.25
CA MET A 41 -6.68 -4.92 -4.55
C MET A 41 -5.23 -4.45 -4.73
N LEU A 42 -4.27 -5.38 -4.71
CA LEU A 42 -2.86 -5.10 -4.98
C LEU A 42 -2.66 -4.63 -6.42
N ASP A 43 -3.46 -5.12 -7.38
CA ASP A 43 -3.50 -4.61 -8.75
C ASP A 43 -3.83 -3.11 -8.79
N GLN A 44 -4.77 -2.67 -7.96
CA GLN A 44 -5.16 -1.26 -7.93
C GLN A 44 -4.01 -0.38 -7.43
N ILE A 45 -3.25 -0.84 -6.43
CA ILE A 45 -2.06 -0.14 -5.95
C ILE A 45 -1.02 -0.06 -7.07
N ALA A 46 -0.68 -1.18 -7.70
CA ALA A 46 0.31 -1.22 -8.78
C ALA A 46 -0.09 -0.31 -9.95
N ARG A 47 -1.32 -0.49 -10.46
CA ARG A 47 -1.82 0.20 -11.65
C ARG A 47 -1.95 1.70 -11.46
N HIS A 48 -2.52 2.14 -10.33
CA HIS A 48 -2.72 3.56 -10.05
C HIS A 48 -1.48 4.23 -9.45
N GLY A 49 -0.61 3.43 -8.82
CA GLY A 49 0.71 3.82 -8.34
C GLY A 49 1.75 3.98 -9.44
N GLN A 50 1.56 3.29 -10.58
CA GLN A 50 2.63 3.02 -11.55
C GLN A 50 3.83 2.33 -10.90
N PHE A 51 3.55 1.41 -9.99
CA PHE A 51 4.55 0.57 -9.35
C PHE A 51 4.59 -0.78 -10.04
N ASP A 52 5.78 -1.26 -10.36
CA ASP A 52 5.92 -2.65 -10.79
C ASP A 52 6.09 -3.52 -9.54
N ILE A 53 5.17 -4.46 -9.33
CA ILE A 53 5.11 -5.25 -8.09
C ILE A 53 4.94 -6.73 -8.42
N ASP A 54 5.92 -7.54 -8.03
CA ASP A 54 5.84 -8.99 -8.02
C ASP A 54 5.68 -9.49 -6.60
N ILE A 55 4.64 -10.29 -6.35
CA ILE A 55 4.28 -10.85 -5.04
C ILE A 55 4.04 -12.35 -5.20
N GLU A 56 4.81 -13.13 -4.47
CA GLU A 56 4.61 -14.55 -4.26
C GLU A 56 4.38 -14.78 -2.76
N ALA A 57 3.23 -15.33 -2.38
CA ALA A 57 2.93 -15.67 -0.99
C ALA A 57 2.26 -17.04 -0.87
N ILE A 58 2.76 -17.82 0.09
CA ILE A 58 2.19 -19.10 0.52
C ILE A 58 1.92 -18.99 2.01
N GLY A 59 0.66 -19.06 2.42
CA GLY A 59 0.25 -18.98 3.82
C GLY A 59 -0.65 -20.13 4.26
N ASP A 60 -0.92 -20.19 5.55
CA ASP A 60 -1.76 -21.15 6.27
C ASP A 60 -3.27 -20.91 6.12
N ARG A 61 -3.71 -20.64 4.88
CA ARG A 61 -5.08 -20.22 4.52
C ARG A 61 -6.22 -21.19 4.85
N HIS A 62 -5.90 -22.36 5.36
CA HIS A 62 -6.87 -23.30 5.91
C HIS A 62 -7.33 -22.91 7.32
N ILE A 63 -6.60 -22.00 7.98
CA ILE A 63 -6.99 -21.34 9.23
C ILE A 63 -7.90 -20.16 8.85
N ASP A 64 -7.31 -19.12 8.24
CA ASP A 64 -7.98 -17.97 7.61
C ASP A 64 -7.00 -17.22 6.69
N ASP A 65 -7.42 -16.10 6.09
CA ASP A 65 -6.56 -15.27 5.24
C ASP A 65 -5.71 -14.24 6.04
N HIS A 66 -5.81 -14.19 7.37
CA HIS A 66 -5.26 -13.12 8.21
C HIS A 66 -3.74 -13.03 8.13
N HIS A 67 -3.03 -14.11 8.48
CA HIS A 67 -1.58 -14.13 8.47
C HIS A 67 -1.02 -13.81 7.07
N THR A 68 -1.66 -14.32 6.02
CA THR A 68 -1.25 -14.05 4.63
C THR A 68 -1.37 -12.57 4.30
N VAL A 69 -2.52 -11.94 4.59
CA VAL A 69 -2.77 -10.54 4.24
C VAL A 69 -1.92 -9.58 5.07
N GLU A 70 -1.80 -9.83 6.38
CA GLU A 70 -0.93 -9.05 7.27
C GLU A 70 0.53 -9.11 6.82
N ASP A 71 1.06 -10.32 6.62
CA ASP A 71 2.47 -10.50 6.29
C ASP A 71 2.82 -9.96 4.89
N VAL A 72 1.89 -10.01 3.92
CA VAL A 72 2.07 -9.29 2.64
C VAL A 72 2.18 -7.79 2.89
N GLY A 73 1.33 -7.22 3.75
CA GLY A 73 1.43 -5.81 4.17
C GLY A 73 2.80 -5.47 4.76
N ILE A 74 3.29 -6.32 5.67
CA ILE A 74 4.63 -6.18 6.29
C ILE A 74 5.72 -6.17 5.22
N VAL A 75 5.78 -7.19 4.37
CA VAL A 75 6.86 -7.35 3.39
C VAL A 75 6.82 -6.26 2.33
N LEU A 76 5.61 -5.85 1.90
CA LEU A 76 5.44 -4.74 0.96
C LEU A 76 5.90 -3.42 1.57
N GLY A 77 5.58 -3.17 2.86
CA GLY A 77 6.05 -2.00 3.59
C GLY A 77 7.59 -1.96 3.68
N GLN A 78 8.22 -3.10 3.98
CA GLN A 78 9.69 -3.22 4.00
C GLN A 78 10.31 -2.96 2.63
N ALA A 79 9.74 -3.52 1.56
CA ALA A 79 10.20 -3.30 0.19
C ALA A 79 10.06 -1.81 -0.20
N PHE A 80 8.92 -1.20 0.13
CA PHE A 80 8.66 0.21 -0.12
C PHE A 80 9.67 1.12 0.60
N ALA A 81 9.94 0.90 1.89
CA ALA A 81 10.95 1.66 2.62
C ALA A 81 12.35 1.53 2.01
N LYS A 82 12.75 0.31 1.64
CA LYS A 82 14.06 0.06 0.99
C LYS A 82 14.17 0.76 -0.36
N ALA A 83 13.15 0.64 -1.21
CA ALA A 83 13.12 1.26 -2.54
C ALA A 83 13.09 2.80 -2.47
N LEU A 84 12.50 3.37 -1.41
CA LEU A 84 12.43 4.81 -1.21
C LEU A 84 13.78 5.44 -0.80
N GLY A 85 14.68 4.66 -0.18
CA GLY A 85 16.01 5.11 0.20
C GLY A 85 16.02 6.24 1.21
N ASP A 86 16.86 7.26 0.98
CA ASP A 86 17.07 8.39 1.90
C ASP A 86 15.98 9.47 1.85
N ARG A 87 14.95 9.27 1.02
CA ARG A 87 13.78 10.16 0.88
C ARG A 87 14.12 11.59 0.46
N ARG A 88 15.29 11.81 -0.14
CA ARG A 88 15.68 13.14 -0.65
C ARG A 88 15.03 13.44 -1.99
N GLY A 89 14.67 14.71 -2.18
CA GLY A 89 14.15 15.21 -3.46
C GLY A 89 12.78 14.66 -3.87
N ILE A 90 12.06 13.99 -2.98
CA ILE A 90 10.69 13.53 -3.24
C ILE A 90 9.67 14.56 -2.74
N THR A 91 8.47 14.51 -3.29
CA THR A 91 7.33 15.36 -2.90
C THR A 91 6.92 15.13 -1.44
N ARG A 92 7.21 13.95 -0.88
CA ARG A 92 6.98 13.49 0.50
C ARG A 92 5.52 13.32 0.87
N TYR A 93 4.67 14.25 0.49
CA TYR A 93 3.24 14.23 0.75
C TYR A 93 2.49 13.82 -0.49
N GLY A 94 1.43 13.04 -0.31
CA GLY A 94 0.55 12.65 -1.39
C GLY A 94 -0.88 12.55 -0.91
N HIS A 95 -1.81 12.82 -1.81
CA HIS A 95 -3.23 12.63 -1.53
C HIS A 95 -3.99 12.28 -2.80
N ALA A 96 -5.10 11.58 -2.63
CA ALA A 96 -6.04 11.34 -3.71
C ALA A 96 -7.46 11.16 -3.17
N LEU A 97 -8.42 11.63 -3.95
CA LEU A 97 -9.81 11.22 -3.84
C LEU A 97 -10.14 10.36 -5.06
N CYS A 98 -10.70 9.18 -4.84
CA CYS A 98 -11.11 8.30 -5.93
C CYS A 98 -12.53 7.81 -5.66
N PRO A 99 -13.45 8.01 -6.61
CA PRO A 99 -14.74 7.35 -6.57
C PRO A 99 -14.66 5.94 -7.18
N LEU A 100 -15.64 5.12 -6.83
CA LEU A 100 -16.06 3.98 -7.62
C LEU A 100 -17.58 3.88 -7.46
N ASP A 101 -18.30 4.25 -8.52
CA ASP A 101 -19.75 4.43 -8.51
C ASP A 101 -20.20 5.31 -7.34
N GLU A 102 -21.00 4.78 -6.40
CA GLU A 102 -21.50 5.53 -5.24
C GLU A 102 -20.45 5.69 -4.12
N ALA A 103 -19.39 4.90 -4.15
CA ALA A 103 -18.33 4.98 -3.17
C ALA A 103 -17.36 6.13 -3.46
N LEU A 104 -16.86 6.76 -2.40
CA LEU A 104 -15.82 7.78 -2.47
C LEU A 104 -14.83 7.57 -1.33
N SER A 105 -13.55 7.43 -1.68
CA SER A 105 -12.47 7.31 -0.70
C SER A 105 -11.46 8.44 -0.83
N ARG A 106 -10.88 8.83 0.31
CA ARG A 106 -9.71 9.71 0.39
C ARG A 106 -8.56 9.00 1.06
N VAL A 107 -7.38 9.07 0.46
CA VAL A 107 -6.14 8.64 1.09
C VAL A 107 -5.15 9.80 1.10
N VAL A 108 -4.48 10.00 2.23
CA VAL A 108 -3.42 11.00 2.41
C VAL A 108 -2.22 10.32 3.06
N VAL A 109 -1.03 10.54 2.50
CA VAL A 109 0.22 9.95 2.97
C VAL A 109 1.28 11.02 3.23
N ASP A 110 2.05 10.83 4.31
CA ASP A 110 3.31 11.53 4.60
C ASP A 110 4.40 10.46 4.73
N LEU A 111 5.42 10.54 3.87
CA LEU A 111 6.61 9.68 3.90
C LEU A 111 7.55 10.12 5.03
N SER A 112 7.05 9.93 6.24
CA SER A 112 7.37 10.73 7.41
C SER A 112 8.48 10.15 8.30
N GLY A 113 8.79 8.86 8.12
CA GLY A 113 9.61 8.07 9.05
C GLY A 113 8.88 7.62 10.31
N ARG A 114 7.60 7.97 10.44
CA ARG A 114 6.80 7.71 11.64
C ARG A 114 5.59 6.86 11.25
N PRO A 115 5.52 5.60 11.69
CA PRO A 115 4.37 4.77 11.41
C PRO A 115 3.13 5.33 12.12
N GLY A 116 2.05 5.56 11.37
CA GLY A 116 0.77 5.97 11.92
C GLY A 116 -0.37 5.73 10.96
N LEU A 117 -1.27 4.81 11.29
CA LEU A 117 -2.47 4.51 10.51
C LEU A 117 -3.69 5.15 11.16
N TYR A 118 -4.40 5.96 10.38
CA TYR A 118 -5.67 6.57 10.77
C TYR A 118 -6.75 6.10 9.81
N PHE A 119 -7.37 4.96 10.16
CA PHE A 119 -8.32 4.26 9.32
C PHE A 119 -9.77 4.61 9.72
N ARG A 120 -10.48 5.31 8.85
CA ARG A 120 -11.87 5.74 9.00
C ARG A 120 -12.70 5.23 7.82
N ALA A 121 -12.78 3.92 7.70
CA ALA A 121 -13.72 3.24 6.82
C ALA A 121 -14.49 2.19 7.63
N LYS A 122 -15.81 2.16 7.44
CA LYS A 122 -16.69 1.14 7.99
C LYS A 122 -17.39 0.50 6.82
N PHE A 123 -17.13 -0.78 6.59
CA PHE A 123 -17.70 -1.49 5.46
C PHE A 123 -19.09 -2.05 5.84
N PRO A 124 -20.08 -1.98 4.94
CA PRO A 124 -21.45 -2.43 5.22
C PRO A 124 -21.61 -3.95 5.23
N ALA A 125 -20.60 -4.70 4.77
CA ALA A 125 -20.59 -6.16 4.77
C ALA A 125 -19.31 -6.66 5.45
N GLU A 126 -19.42 -7.75 6.20
CA GLU A 126 -18.26 -8.39 6.86
C GLU A 126 -17.32 -9.04 5.84
N ARG A 127 -17.85 -9.52 4.71
CA ARG A 127 -17.07 -10.23 3.67
C ARG A 127 -17.39 -9.72 2.27
N ILE A 128 -16.41 -9.78 1.38
CA ILE A 128 -16.53 -9.59 -0.07
C ILE A 128 -16.12 -10.89 -0.75
N GLY A 129 -17.10 -11.67 -1.21
CA GLY A 129 -16.84 -13.05 -1.63
C GLY A 129 -16.34 -13.89 -0.45
N GLN A 130 -15.07 -14.29 -0.48
CA GLN A 130 -14.40 -15.02 0.60
C GLN A 130 -13.47 -14.14 1.45
N PHE A 131 -13.30 -12.87 1.11
CA PHE A 131 -12.35 -11.99 1.79
C PHE A 131 -13.01 -11.24 2.94
N ASP A 132 -12.44 -11.32 4.13
CA ASP A 132 -12.93 -10.62 5.31
C ASP A 132 -12.51 -9.14 5.26
N THR A 133 -13.49 -8.25 5.33
CA THR A 133 -13.27 -6.80 5.13
C THR A 133 -12.43 -6.15 6.22
N GLU A 134 -12.33 -6.76 7.40
CA GLU A 134 -11.44 -6.31 8.47
C GLU A 134 -9.96 -6.39 8.07
N LEU A 135 -9.59 -7.34 7.20
CA LEU A 135 -8.22 -7.55 6.75
C LEU A 135 -7.69 -6.38 5.91
N VAL A 136 -8.56 -5.52 5.38
CA VAL A 136 -8.16 -4.26 4.76
C VAL A 136 -7.37 -3.39 5.74
N ARG A 137 -7.85 -3.29 6.98
CA ARG A 137 -7.16 -2.51 8.02
C ARG A 137 -5.83 -3.14 8.38
N GLU A 138 -5.81 -4.47 8.54
CA GLU A 138 -4.59 -5.20 8.96
C GLU A 138 -3.49 -5.15 7.89
N PHE A 139 -3.85 -5.24 6.61
CA PHE A 139 -2.91 -4.98 5.51
C PHE A 139 -2.25 -3.60 5.63
N TRP A 140 -3.07 -2.54 5.76
CA TRP A 140 -2.55 -1.18 5.86
C TRP A 140 -1.76 -0.95 7.14
N GLN A 141 -2.11 -1.62 8.24
CA GLN A 141 -1.37 -1.54 9.49
C GLN A 141 0.02 -2.17 9.35
N GLY A 142 0.10 -3.36 8.77
CA GLY A 142 1.35 -4.04 8.43
C GLY A 142 2.23 -3.19 7.52
N PHE A 143 1.65 -2.63 6.45
CA PHE A 143 2.35 -1.74 5.52
C PHE A 143 2.90 -0.50 6.22
N VAL A 144 2.05 0.24 6.94
CA VAL A 144 2.43 1.50 7.61
C VAL A 144 3.55 1.30 8.61
N ASN A 145 3.48 0.24 9.41
CA ASN A 145 4.47 -0.08 10.43
C ASN A 145 5.87 -0.27 9.83
N HIS A 146 5.95 -0.88 8.66
CA HIS A 146 7.23 -1.27 8.05
C HIS A 146 7.71 -0.34 6.94
N ALA A 147 6.80 0.40 6.29
CA ALA A 147 7.14 1.49 5.39
C ALA A 147 7.64 2.73 6.15
N GLY A 148 7.25 2.88 7.42
CA GLY A 148 7.57 4.04 8.25
C GLY A 148 6.90 5.31 7.74
N VAL A 149 5.60 5.23 7.44
CA VAL A 149 4.82 6.32 6.85
C VAL A 149 3.61 6.67 7.70
N THR A 150 3.12 7.90 7.60
CA THR A 150 1.80 8.25 8.14
C THR A 150 0.77 8.09 7.03
N LEU A 151 -0.32 7.37 7.28
CA LEU A 151 -1.39 7.14 6.32
C LEU A 151 -2.75 7.44 6.95
N HIS A 152 -3.51 8.34 6.32
CA HIS A 152 -4.93 8.55 6.59
C HIS A 152 -5.73 7.90 5.48
N VAL A 153 -6.75 7.14 5.88
CA VAL A 153 -7.61 6.38 4.97
C VAL A 153 -9.05 6.65 5.38
N ASP A 154 -9.82 7.26 4.50
CA ASP A 154 -11.22 7.64 4.75
C ASP A 154 -12.13 7.05 3.67
N ALA A 155 -13.22 6.39 4.06
CA ALA A 155 -14.37 6.16 3.19
C ALA A 155 -15.40 7.25 3.48
N LEU A 156 -15.57 8.17 2.53
CA LEU A 156 -16.40 9.36 2.66
C LEU A 156 -17.87 9.11 2.28
N ALA A 157 -18.09 8.19 1.34
CA ALA A 157 -19.40 7.71 0.91
C ALA A 157 -19.27 6.27 0.39
N GLY A 158 -20.38 5.54 0.32
CA GLY A 158 -20.44 4.21 -0.28
C GLY A 158 -21.44 3.30 0.43
N ASP A 159 -22.12 2.47 -0.35
CA ASP A 159 -23.11 1.49 0.13
C ASP A 159 -22.68 0.05 -0.21
N ASN A 160 -21.77 -0.12 -1.17
CA ASN A 160 -21.20 -1.40 -1.55
C ASN A 160 -19.77 -1.57 -1.00
N ALA A 161 -19.55 -2.62 -0.20
CA ALA A 161 -18.25 -2.89 0.42
C ALA A 161 -17.12 -3.08 -0.62
N HIS A 162 -17.38 -3.76 -1.74
CA HIS A 162 -16.41 -3.89 -2.83
C HIS A 162 -16.02 -2.51 -3.36
N HIS A 163 -17.00 -1.69 -3.70
CA HIS A 163 -16.76 -0.37 -4.27
C HIS A 163 -15.92 0.49 -3.33
N MET A 164 -16.25 0.48 -2.03
CA MET A 164 -15.52 1.21 -1.00
C MET A 164 -14.08 0.74 -0.82
N VAL A 165 -13.83 -0.57 -0.81
CA VAL A 165 -12.46 -1.11 -0.66
C VAL A 165 -11.66 -0.81 -1.92
N GLU A 166 -12.21 -1.02 -3.11
CA GLU A 166 -11.51 -0.78 -4.36
C GLU A 166 -11.20 0.71 -4.56
N SER A 167 -12.14 1.62 -4.28
CA SER A 167 -11.89 3.07 -4.35
C SER A 167 -10.78 3.52 -3.41
N LEU A 168 -10.68 2.89 -2.23
CA LEU A 168 -9.65 3.13 -1.24
C LEU A 168 -8.27 2.71 -1.75
N PHE A 169 -8.12 1.50 -2.29
CA PHE A 169 -6.84 1.03 -2.85
C PHE A 169 -6.42 1.84 -4.08
N LYS A 170 -7.38 2.26 -4.93
CA LYS A 170 -7.12 3.20 -6.04
C LYS A 170 -6.58 4.54 -5.53
N ALA A 171 -7.22 5.11 -4.50
CA ALA A 171 -6.75 6.34 -3.87
C ALA A 171 -5.36 6.18 -3.25
N ALA A 172 -5.09 5.05 -2.59
CA ALA A 172 -3.79 4.78 -2.00
C ALA A 172 -2.67 4.70 -3.04
N GLY A 173 -2.88 3.97 -4.15
CA GLY A 173 -1.92 3.92 -5.25
C GLY A 173 -1.58 5.32 -5.77
N ARG A 174 -2.59 6.16 -6.05
CA ARG A 174 -2.37 7.54 -6.52
C ARG A 174 -1.67 8.43 -5.49
N ALA A 175 -2.05 8.33 -4.22
CA ALA A 175 -1.45 9.11 -3.15
C ALA A 175 0.03 8.73 -2.95
N LEU A 176 0.36 7.44 -2.95
CA LEU A 176 1.74 6.96 -2.88
C LEU A 176 2.54 7.43 -4.08
N ARG A 177 2.01 7.31 -5.30
CA ARG A 177 2.66 7.81 -6.53
C ARG A 177 3.04 9.28 -6.42
N MET A 178 2.10 10.11 -5.95
CA MET A 178 2.35 11.52 -5.74
C MET A 178 3.47 11.74 -4.72
N ALA A 179 3.42 11.05 -3.59
CA ALA A 179 4.37 11.24 -2.50
C ALA A 179 5.81 10.83 -2.85
N VAL A 180 5.97 9.77 -3.64
CA VAL A 180 7.29 9.30 -4.09
C VAL A 180 7.81 10.05 -5.31
N ALA A 181 6.99 10.86 -5.98
CA ALA A 181 7.43 11.59 -7.17
C ALA A 181 8.57 12.56 -6.84
N SER A 182 9.58 12.62 -7.71
CA SER A 182 10.66 13.59 -7.60
C SER A 182 10.11 15.01 -7.72
N ASP A 183 10.52 15.89 -6.83
CA ASP A 183 10.20 17.31 -6.85
C ASP A 183 11.43 18.11 -7.31
N ALA A 184 11.37 18.62 -8.53
CA ALA A 184 12.45 19.40 -9.14
C ALA A 184 12.76 20.68 -8.36
N ALA A 185 11.77 21.27 -7.66
CA ALA A 185 11.96 22.48 -6.88
C ALA A 185 12.81 22.22 -5.62
N LEU A 186 12.83 20.99 -5.11
CA LEU A 186 13.68 20.61 -3.97
C LEU A 186 15.14 20.40 -4.36
N ASN A 187 15.46 20.15 -5.64
CA ASN A 187 16.82 19.90 -6.12
C ASN A 187 17.60 18.88 -5.25
N GLY A 188 16.96 17.77 -4.89
CA GLY A 188 17.56 16.72 -4.05
C GLY A 188 17.69 17.08 -2.55
N ALA A 189 17.10 18.17 -2.10
CA ALA A 189 17.06 18.52 -0.68
C ALA A 189 16.19 17.54 0.13
N MET A 190 16.51 17.41 1.40
CA MET A 190 15.66 16.69 2.36
C MET A 190 14.36 17.48 2.58
N PRO A 191 13.17 16.90 2.32
CA PRO A 191 11.87 17.60 2.48
C PRO A 191 11.45 17.68 3.96
N SER A 192 12.33 18.14 4.85
CA SER A 192 12.10 18.22 6.29
C SER A 192 12.88 19.38 6.91
N THR A 193 12.19 20.21 7.68
CA THR A 193 12.82 21.31 8.44
C THR A 193 13.77 20.81 9.52
N LYS A 194 13.63 19.56 9.97
CA LYS A 194 14.55 18.92 10.94
C LYS A 194 15.84 18.41 10.28
N GLY A 195 15.96 18.48 8.96
CA GLY A 195 17.13 18.00 8.20
C GLY A 195 17.22 16.48 8.05
N THR A 196 16.24 15.72 8.56
CA THR A 196 16.18 14.25 8.47
C THR A 196 14.74 13.72 8.49
N LEU A 197 14.55 12.48 8.01
CA LEU A 197 13.30 11.69 7.95
C LEU A 197 13.58 10.21 8.19
#